data_AF-A0A920HVM4-F1
#
_entry.id   AF-A0A920HVM4-F1
#
_cell.length_a   1.000
_cell.length_b   1.000
_cell.length_c   1.000
_cell.angle_alpha   90.00
_cell.angle_beta   90.00
_cell.angle_gamma   90.00
#
_symmetry.space_group_name_H-M   'P 1'
#
loop_
_entity.id
_entity.type
_entity.pdbx_description
1 polymer ?
#
loop_
_entity_poly.entity_id
_entity_poly.type
_entity_poly.pdbx_seq_one_letter_code
_entity_poly.pdbx_strand_id
1 'polypeptide(L)'
;MILKKIIFFLVFFCFVFTSKSQLITNYTVADGLITDFIECIDIDINNNVWIGTSQGIQKFDGVNWLNYNTSNISQILSDNIKDIYCASNGDIWVGTDFGVNRYDGINWYSYTTTNSDLISNQIKSIDEDLTSGLIWFGTNLGASSFDMSSWTSYSNNDLHWSGVSSVSFDNQGGIWFGHLYGGLTYYDGINFNKIDTSNGLLSQNVTDLRIDNLGNKWVGTGGGISILDNQNLISQNYTRMYILPPPDTLNPVVEIDIGSNGNVWVAIYVGYLAEGGVAYFDGVDWQDFDISDGLIGPNIRGIAIDIYNNAWVATSTGISKISLPISSTNNLFINPFAIFPNPSTGEYFFSSSVEISDISLYNSFGMKILTLNPNASKINLKKFSPGIYYVLFRNEEKLIEKNN
;
A
#
# COMPACT_ATOMS: atom_id res chain seq x y z
N MET A 1 5.56 -53.14 -54.41
CA MET A 1 5.24 -52.39 -55.63
C MET A 1 4.09 -51.44 -55.30
N ILE A 2 4.40 -50.13 -55.23
CA ILE A 2 3.51 -48.96 -55.43
C ILE A 2 2.43 -48.75 -54.31
N LEU A 3 2.54 -47.82 -53.35
CA LEU A 3 2.72 -46.34 -53.33
C LEU A 3 1.40 -45.54 -53.57
N LYS A 4 1.11 -44.59 -52.64
CA LYS A 4 0.16 -43.44 -52.67
C LYS A 4 -1.29 -43.76 -52.23
N LYS A 5 -2.00 -43.00 -51.39
CA LYS A 5 -2.00 -41.58 -50.98
C LYS A 5 -2.54 -41.51 -49.52
N ILE A 6 -1.84 -40.99 -48.51
CA ILE A 6 -1.81 -39.59 -48.05
C ILE A 6 -3.05 -38.78 -48.46
N ILE A 7 -3.96 -38.52 -47.51
CA ILE A 7 -4.51 -37.18 -47.23
C ILE A 7 -4.64 -37.05 -45.71
N PHE A 8 -3.85 -36.12 -45.20
CA PHE A 8 -3.79 -35.62 -43.84
C PHE A 8 -4.99 -34.67 -43.64
N PHE A 9 -5.82 -34.88 -42.62
CA PHE A 9 -6.72 -33.84 -42.13
C PHE A 9 -6.54 -33.73 -40.62
N LEU A 10 -5.38 -33.21 -40.23
CA LEU A 10 -5.10 -32.77 -38.89
C LEU A 10 -5.63 -31.33 -38.80
N VAL A 11 -6.89 -31.17 -38.39
CA VAL A 11 -7.42 -29.85 -38.03
C VAL A 11 -6.79 -29.49 -36.70
N PHE A 12 -5.64 -28.83 -36.77
CA PHE A 12 -5.04 -28.16 -35.63
C PHE A 12 -5.89 -26.91 -35.36
N PHE A 13 -6.94 -27.06 -34.55
CA PHE A 13 -7.63 -25.91 -33.99
C PHE A 13 -6.73 -25.34 -32.89
N CYS A 14 -5.71 -24.60 -33.29
CA CYS A 14 -5.03 -23.67 -32.41
C CYS A 14 -6.03 -22.55 -32.11
N PHE A 15 -6.91 -22.76 -31.12
CA PHE A 15 -7.39 -21.62 -30.36
C PHE A 15 -6.15 -21.07 -29.66
N VAL A 16 -5.57 -20.02 -30.25
CA VAL A 16 -4.76 -19.09 -29.49
C VAL A 16 -5.73 -18.49 -28.48
N PHE A 17 -5.80 -19.08 -27.29
CA PHE A 17 -6.26 -18.34 -26.13
C PHE A 17 -5.26 -17.18 -26.01
N THR A 18 -5.65 -16.00 -26.48
CA THR A 18 -5.04 -14.78 -25.96
C THR A 18 -5.50 -14.69 -24.51
N SER A 19 -4.78 -15.37 -23.61
CA SER A 19 -4.82 -14.99 -22.20
C SER A 19 -4.30 -13.56 -22.15
N LYS A 20 -5.20 -12.58 -22.13
CA LYS A 20 -4.84 -11.24 -21.68
C LYS A 20 -4.51 -11.38 -20.21
N SER A 21 -3.28 -11.80 -19.90
CA SER A 21 -2.70 -11.61 -18.58
C SER A 21 -2.29 -10.15 -18.47
N GLN A 22 -3.26 -9.24 -18.64
CA GLN A 22 -3.00 -7.86 -18.34
C GLN A 22 -3.19 -7.71 -16.83
N LEU A 23 -2.08 -7.80 -16.11
CA LEU A 23 -2.02 -7.61 -14.68
C LEU A 23 -2.36 -6.16 -14.32
N ILE A 24 -1.95 -5.21 -15.18
CA ILE A 24 -2.06 -3.77 -14.92
C ILE A 24 -2.87 -3.09 -16.03
N THR A 25 -3.96 -2.44 -15.64
CA THR A 25 -4.80 -1.62 -16.53
C THR A 25 -4.67 -0.15 -16.16
N ASN A 26 -4.31 0.71 -17.11
CA ASN A 26 -4.08 2.13 -16.86
C ASN A 26 -5.24 2.99 -17.35
N TYR A 27 -5.49 4.07 -16.64
CA TYR A 27 -6.49 5.09 -16.96
C TYR A 27 -5.83 6.46 -16.97
N THR A 28 -6.12 7.24 -18.01
CA THR A 28 -5.61 8.60 -18.27
C THR A 28 -6.75 9.54 -18.66
N VAL A 29 -6.43 10.80 -18.97
CA VAL A 29 -7.39 11.74 -19.59
C VAL A 29 -7.99 11.17 -20.87
N ALA A 30 -7.24 10.34 -21.62
CA ALA A 30 -7.77 9.69 -22.83
C ALA A 30 -8.90 8.69 -22.54
N ASP A 31 -8.96 8.16 -21.31
CA ASP A 31 -9.96 7.18 -20.86
C ASP A 31 -11.13 7.84 -20.12
N GLY A 32 -11.01 9.13 -19.79
CA GLY A 32 -12.06 9.93 -19.14
C GLY A 32 -11.65 10.60 -17.82
N LEU A 33 -10.42 10.39 -17.33
CA LEU A 33 -9.94 11.14 -16.17
C LEU A 33 -9.97 12.65 -16.43
N ILE A 34 -10.31 13.45 -15.42
CA ILE A 34 -10.29 14.91 -15.55
C ILE A 34 -8.87 15.46 -15.72
N THR A 35 -7.90 14.81 -15.07
CA THR A 35 -6.48 15.10 -15.16
C THR A 35 -5.68 13.84 -14.85
N ASP A 36 -4.48 13.74 -15.41
CA ASP A 36 -3.56 12.64 -15.11
C ASP A 36 -2.88 12.83 -13.74
N PHE A 37 -2.89 14.04 -13.17
CA PHE A 37 -2.27 14.29 -11.88
C PHE A 37 -3.23 13.99 -10.72
N ILE A 38 -3.09 12.81 -10.11
CA ILE A 38 -3.95 12.32 -9.03
C ILE A 38 -3.33 12.66 -7.67
N GLU A 39 -4.15 13.18 -6.74
CA GLU A 39 -3.70 13.55 -5.39
C GLU A 39 -3.97 12.44 -4.37
N CYS A 40 -5.16 11.82 -4.43
CA CYS A 40 -5.61 10.73 -3.54
C CYS A 40 -6.66 9.86 -4.23
N ILE A 41 -6.92 8.68 -3.69
CA ILE A 41 -7.86 7.69 -4.24
C ILE A 41 -8.45 6.84 -3.12
N ASP A 42 -9.72 6.46 -3.25
CA ASP A 42 -10.37 5.52 -2.32
C ASP A 42 -11.53 4.77 -3.00
N ILE A 43 -12.01 3.68 -2.38
CA ILE A 43 -13.04 2.79 -2.91
C ILE A 43 -14.29 2.82 -2.05
N ASP A 44 -15.45 3.12 -2.65
CA ASP A 44 -16.72 3.10 -1.92
C ASP A 44 -17.31 1.69 -1.74
N ILE A 45 -18.31 1.59 -0.86
CA ILE A 45 -19.04 0.33 -0.58
C ILE A 45 -19.71 -0.32 -1.80
N ASN A 46 -19.88 0.42 -2.89
CA ASN A 46 -20.41 -0.08 -4.16
C ASN A 46 -19.29 -0.39 -5.16
N ASN A 47 -18.04 -0.41 -4.71
CA ASN A 47 -16.83 -0.65 -5.48
C ASN A 47 -16.59 0.37 -6.61
N ASN A 48 -17.06 1.61 -6.42
CA ASN A 48 -16.67 2.71 -7.29
C ASN A 48 -15.36 3.32 -6.79
N VAL A 49 -14.55 3.80 -7.72
CA VAL A 49 -13.29 4.48 -7.42
C VAL A 49 -13.56 5.97 -7.29
N TRP A 50 -13.24 6.54 -6.14
CA TRP A 50 -13.27 7.97 -5.89
C TRP A 50 -11.87 8.55 -5.94
N ILE A 51 -11.71 9.65 -6.65
CA ILE A 51 -10.42 10.17 -7.08
C ILE A 51 -10.37 11.66 -6.76
N GLY A 52 -9.39 12.07 -5.97
CA GLY A 52 -9.11 13.47 -5.69
C GLY A 52 -8.02 13.99 -6.60
N THR A 53 -8.22 15.18 -7.17
CA THR A 53 -7.25 15.84 -8.05
C THR A 53 -7.09 17.31 -7.66
N SER A 54 -6.28 18.06 -8.41
CA SER A 54 -6.23 19.52 -8.32
C SER A 54 -7.37 20.24 -9.07
N GLN A 55 -8.25 19.49 -9.74
CA GLN A 55 -9.37 20.00 -10.55
C GLN A 55 -10.75 19.52 -10.06
N GLY A 56 -10.81 18.98 -8.84
CA GLY A 56 -12.00 18.45 -8.21
C GLY A 56 -11.94 16.94 -7.97
N ILE A 57 -13.12 16.39 -7.73
CA ILE A 57 -13.36 15.00 -7.35
C ILE A 57 -13.95 14.27 -8.55
N GLN A 58 -13.47 13.05 -8.81
CA GLN A 58 -14.02 12.20 -9.85
C GLN A 58 -14.42 10.85 -9.30
N LYS A 59 -15.58 10.34 -9.73
CA LYS A 59 -16.08 9.00 -9.44
C LYS A 59 -16.05 8.16 -10.71
N PHE A 60 -15.53 6.93 -10.60
CA PHE A 60 -15.56 5.93 -11.66
C PHE A 60 -16.31 4.67 -11.22
N ASP A 61 -17.35 4.30 -11.95
CA ASP A 61 -18.18 3.11 -11.65
C ASP A 61 -17.73 1.83 -12.40
N GLY A 62 -16.58 1.90 -13.08
CA GLY A 62 -16.09 0.85 -13.98
C GLY A 62 -16.48 1.06 -15.45
N VAL A 63 -17.40 1.99 -15.73
CA VAL A 63 -17.87 2.32 -17.09
C VAL A 63 -17.92 3.83 -17.31
N ASN A 64 -18.50 4.57 -16.38
CA ASN A 64 -18.78 6.00 -16.47
C ASN A 64 -17.93 6.79 -15.48
N TRP A 65 -17.60 8.01 -15.91
CA TRP A 65 -16.90 9.00 -15.10
C TRP A 65 -17.85 10.13 -14.74
N LEU A 66 -17.94 10.47 -13.45
CA LEU A 66 -18.71 11.59 -12.92
C LEU A 66 -17.77 12.56 -12.22
N ASN A 67 -17.93 13.86 -12.47
CA ASN A 67 -17.06 14.91 -11.94
C ASN A 67 -17.83 15.85 -11.00
N TYR A 68 -17.22 16.19 -9.88
CA TYR A 68 -17.72 17.12 -8.88
C TYR A 68 -16.64 18.16 -8.58
N ASN A 69 -16.95 19.44 -8.80
CA ASN A 69 -16.04 20.56 -8.57
C ASN A 69 -16.81 21.84 -8.21
N THR A 70 -16.10 22.89 -7.85
CA THR A 70 -16.68 24.18 -7.44
C THR A 70 -17.54 24.83 -8.53
N SER A 71 -17.32 24.48 -9.81
CA SER A 71 -18.09 25.02 -10.93
C SER A 71 -19.49 24.40 -11.09
N ASN A 72 -19.68 23.16 -10.63
CA ASN A 72 -20.95 22.44 -10.76
C ASN A 72 -21.63 22.16 -9.41
N ILE A 73 -20.89 22.20 -8.29
CA ILE A 73 -21.41 22.05 -6.92
C ILE A 73 -20.91 23.22 -6.06
N SER A 74 -21.81 24.15 -5.74
CA SER A 74 -21.49 25.37 -4.98
C SER A 74 -21.00 25.15 -3.54
N GLN A 75 -21.26 23.97 -2.98
CA GLN A 75 -20.92 23.59 -1.61
C GLN A 75 -19.50 23.03 -1.48
N ILE A 76 -18.88 22.62 -2.59
CA ILE A 76 -17.48 22.16 -2.57
C ILE A 76 -16.59 23.35 -2.22
N LEU A 77 -15.70 23.16 -1.24
CA LEU A 77 -14.87 24.22 -0.69
C LEU A 77 -13.66 24.56 -1.56
N SER A 78 -13.15 23.57 -2.31
CA SER A 78 -11.96 23.70 -3.15
C SER A 78 -11.87 22.57 -4.16
N ASP A 79 -11.32 22.84 -5.34
CA ASP A 79 -11.00 21.84 -6.36
C ASP A 79 -9.67 21.12 -6.09
N ASN A 80 -8.83 21.66 -5.21
CA ASN A 80 -7.58 21.04 -4.80
C ASN A 80 -7.84 20.09 -3.63
N ILE A 81 -8.04 18.81 -3.96
CA ILE A 81 -8.38 17.74 -3.03
C ILE A 81 -7.11 17.18 -2.39
N LYS A 82 -7.12 16.99 -1.08
CA LYS A 82 -6.00 16.46 -0.30
C LYS A 82 -6.21 15.05 0.18
N ASP A 83 -7.45 14.71 0.47
CA ASP A 83 -7.79 13.36 0.88
C ASP A 83 -9.26 13.04 0.54
N ILE A 84 -9.57 11.77 0.33
CA ILE A 84 -10.94 11.26 0.18
C ILE A 84 -11.06 9.98 1.00
N TYR A 85 -12.16 9.88 1.75
CA TYR A 85 -12.51 8.68 2.49
C TYR A 85 -13.97 8.29 2.22
N CYS A 86 -14.19 7.03 1.87
CA CYS A 86 -15.48 6.44 1.60
C CYS A 86 -15.93 5.66 2.84
N ALA A 87 -16.79 6.28 3.65
CA ALA A 87 -17.22 5.70 4.90
C ALA A 87 -18.11 4.47 4.70
N SER A 88 -18.13 3.59 5.70
CA SER A 88 -18.89 2.34 5.72
C SER A 88 -20.41 2.55 5.60
N ASN A 89 -20.89 3.74 5.98
CA ASN A 89 -22.28 4.15 5.83
C ASN A 89 -22.65 4.65 4.42
N GLY A 90 -21.68 4.73 3.50
CA GLY A 90 -21.83 5.19 2.11
C GLY A 90 -21.61 6.69 1.90
N ASP A 91 -21.33 7.47 2.96
CA ASP A 91 -20.92 8.86 2.83
C ASP A 91 -19.51 8.95 2.23
N ILE A 92 -19.29 9.99 1.42
CA ILE A 92 -17.95 10.33 0.91
C ILE A 92 -17.47 11.59 1.60
N TRP A 93 -16.36 11.48 2.30
CA TRP A 93 -15.69 12.58 2.97
C TRP A 93 -14.51 13.06 2.14
N VAL A 94 -14.36 14.37 2.03
CA VAL A 94 -13.36 14.99 1.16
C VAL A 94 -12.63 16.07 1.93
N GLY A 95 -11.32 15.91 2.07
CA GLY A 95 -10.42 16.85 2.74
C GLY A 95 -9.79 17.82 1.75
N THR A 96 -9.71 19.09 2.12
CA THR A 96 -9.02 20.13 1.35
C THR A 96 -8.16 20.99 2.27
N ASP A 97 -7.44 21.97 1.72
CA ASP A 97 -6.77 23.00 2.53
C ASP A 97 -7.76 24.05 3.09
N PHE A 98 -9.05 23.96 2.75
CA PHE A 98 -10.11 24.91 3.09
C PHE A 98 -11.23 24.33 3.96
N GLY A 99 -11.10 23.08 4.39
CA GLY A 99 -12.06 22.38 5.25
C GLY A 99 -12.43 21.01 4.69
N VAL A 100 -13.56 20.49 5.19
CA VAL A 100 -14.08 19.17 4.87
C VAL A 100 -15.40 19.31 4.10
N ASN A 101 -15.56 18.51 3.05
CA ASN A 101 -16.84 18.27 2.41
C ASN A 101 -17.35 16.86 2.71
N ARG A 102 -18.67 16.70 2.83
CA ARG A 102 -19.34 15.40 2.95
C ARG A 102 -20.39 15.28 1.84
N TYR A 103 -20.43 14.16 1.16
CA TYR A 103 -21.47 13.79 0.21
C TYR A 103 -22.24 12.58 0.71
N ASP A 104 -23.56 12.71 0.90
CA ASP A 104 -24.43 11.64 1.41
C ASP A 104 -25.07 10.77 0.30
N GLY A 105 -24.59 10.92 -0.94
CA GLY A 105 -25.21 10.34 -2.13
C GLY A 105 -26.25 11.23 -2.82
N ILE A 106 -26.64 12.35 -2.21
CA ILE A 106 -27.63 13.29 -2.73
C ILE A 106 -27.14 14.74 -2.60
N ASN A 107 -26.72 15.14 -1.40
CA ASN A 107 -26.37 16.49 -1.00
C ASN A 107 -24.90 16.59 -0.62
N TRP A 108 -24.34 17.78 -0.85
CA TRP A 108 -23.02 18.16 -0.37
C TRP A 108 -23.13 19.07 0.84
N TYR A 109 -22.37 18.76 1.87
CA TYR A 109 -22.21 19.55 3.10
C TYR A 109 -20.75 20.02 3.21
N SER A 110 -20.55 21.13 3.93
CA SER A 110 -19.23 21.75 4.09
C SER A 110 -18.99 22.15 5.54
N TYR A 111 -17.85 21.75 6.08
CA TYR A 111 -17.43 22.03 7.45
C TYR A 111 -16.08 22.77 7.45
N THR A 112 -16.03 23.89 8.15
CA THR A 112 -14.87 24.76 8.29
C THR A 112 -14.76 25.24 9.73
N THR A 113 -13.60 25.78 10.10
CA THR A 113 -13.39 26.43 11.41
C THR A 113 -14.34 27.59 11.72
N THR A 114 -15.10 28.09 10.75
CA THR A 114 -16.05 29.20 10.95
C THR A 114 -17.50 28.74 11.07
N ASN A 115 -17.81 27.49 10.74
CA ASN A 115 -19.17 26.94 10.81
C ASN A 115 -19.29 25.63 11.60
N SER A 116 -18.16 25.08 12.05
CA SER A 116 -18.06 23.90 12.91
C SER A 116 -16.89 24.07 13.90
N ASP A 117 -16.77 23.13 14.86
CA ASP A 117 -15.66 23.11 15.82
C ASP A 117 -14.46 22.27 15.33
N LEU A 118 -14.31 22.14 14.00
CA LEU A 118 -13.12 21.61 13.36
C LEU A 118 -11.90 22.42 13.78
N ILE A 119 -10.81 21.76 14.20
CA ILE A 119 -9.64 22.46 14.75
C ILE A 119 -8.83 23.23 13.70
N SER A 120 -8.88 22.79 12.45
CA SER A 120 -8.20 23.44 11.32
C SER A 120 -8.82 23.06 9.98
N ASN A 121 -8.82 24.00 9.04
CA ASN A 121 -9.28 23.78 7.67
C ASN A 121 -8.30 22.94 6.83
N GLN A 122 -7.03 22.82 7.24
CA GLN A 122 -6.03 22.09 6.45
C GLN A 122 -6.06 20.60 6.80
N ILE A 123 -6.89 19.87 6.08
CA ILE A 123 -7.07 18.43 6.24
C ILE A 123 -5.90 17.68 5.60
N LYS A 124 -5.44 16.63 6.27
CA LYS A 124 -4.33 15.77 5.86
C LYS A 124 -4.71 14.32 5.73
N SER A 125 -5.63 13.85 6.57
CA SER A 125 -6.20 12.51 6.48
C SER A 125 -7.62 12.49 7.03
N ILE A 126 -8.40 11.52 6.57
CA ILE A 126 -9.74 11.20 7.02
C ILE A 126 -9.82 9.69 7.20
N ASP A 127 -10.35 9.23 8.33
CA ASP A 127 -10.60 7.80 8.57
C ASP A 127 -11.83 7.62 9.48
N GLU A 128 -12.43 6.44 9.48
CA GLU A 128 -13.59 6.08 10.31
C GLU A 128 -13.19 5.05 11.37
N ASP A 129 -13.55 5.33 12.62
CA ASP A 129 -13.58 4.29 13.63
C ASP A 129 -14.80 3.41 13.38
N LEU A 130 -14.60 2.29 12.68
CA LEU A 130 -15.66 1.34 12.33
C LEU A 130 -16.45 0.81 13.54
N THR A 131 -15.89 0.89 14.76
CA THR A 131 -16.59 0.45 15.98
C THR A 131 -17.61 1.48 16.45
N SER A 132 -17.27 2.77 16.38
CA SER A 132 -18.13 3.85 16.87
C SER A 132 -18.88 4.60 15.77
N GLY A 133 -18.45 4.50 14.52
CA GLY A 133 -18.90 5.29 13.38
C GLY A 133 -18.43 6.75 13.41
N LEU A 134 -17.45 7.07 14.27
CA LEU A 134 -16.86 8.41 14.34
C LEU A 134 -15.94 8.63 13.14
N ILE A 135 -16.10 9.78 12.48
CA ILE A 135 -15.18 10.19 11.43
C ILE A 135 -14.11 11.07 12.05
N TRP A 136 -12.85 10.71 11.84
CA TRP A 136 -11.69 11.42 12.31
C TRP A 136 -11.01 12.15 11.17
N PHE A 137 -10.49 13.33 11.49
CA PHE A 137 -9.83 14.23 10.56
C PHE A 137 -8.45 14.58 11.13
N GLY A 138 -7.41 14.07 10.50
CA GLY A 138 -6.05 14.53 10.71
C GLY A 138 -5.86 15.91 10.08
N THR A 139 -5.30 16.85 10.83
CA THR A 139 -5.09 18.23 10.39
C THR A 139 -3.68 18.72 10.71
N ASN A 140 -3.27 19.83 10.10
CA ASN A 140 -1.98 20.45 10.41
C ASN A 140 -1.83 20.97 11.86
N LEU A 141 -2.91 21.08 12.65
CA LEU A 141 -2.88 21.57 14.04
C LEU A 141 -3.22 20.49 15.09
N GLY A 142 -3.57 19.27 14.65
CA GLY A 142 -4.03 18.20 15.53
C GLY A 142 -5.06 17.31 14.84
N ALA A 143 -5.98 16.72 15.60
CA ALA A 143 -7.06 15.89 15.08
C ALA A 143 -8.43 16.40 15.55
N SER A 144 -9.45 16.20 14.74
CA SER A 144 -10.85 16.38 15.12
C SER A 144 -11.64 15.10 14.83
N SER A 145 -12.61 14.75 15.67
CA SER A 145 -13.58 13.69 15.42
C SER A 145 -14.99 14.25 15.34
N PHE A 146 -15.86 13.59 14.58
CA PHE A 146 -17.24 14.01 14.35
C PHE A 146 -18.20 12.82 14.41
N ASP A 147 -19.25 12.96 15.21
CA ASP A 147 -20.29 11.94 15.44
C ASP A 147 -21.58 12.18 14.63
N MET A 148 -21.50 13.03 13.59
CA MET A 148 -22.65 13.57 12.83
C MET A 148 -23.47 14.64 13.55
N SER A 149 -23.17 14.95 14.82
CA SER A 149 -23.86 15.98 15.61
C SER A 149 -22.90 16.96 16.31
N SER A 150 -21.77 16.48 16.81
CA SER A 150 -20.82 17.18 17.64
C SER A 150 -19.38 16.84 17.25
N TRP A 151 -18.49 17.80 17.48
CA TRP A 151 -17.07 17.69 17.18
C TRP A 151 -16.27 17.61 18.47
N THR A 152 -15.23 16.77 18.48
CA THR A 152 -14.21 16.75 19.55
C THR A 152 -12.84 16.96 18.93
N SER A 153 -12.01 17.83 19.51
CA SER A 153 -10.73 18.23 18.91
C SER A 153 -9.58 18.09 19.89
N TYR A 154 -8.44 17.60 19.39
CA TYR A 154 -7.21 17.34 20.12
C TYR A 154 -6.05 18.10 19.47
N SER A 155 -5.21 18.75 20.27
CA SER A 155 -4.17 19.67 19.79
C SER A 155 -2.76 19.20 20.15
N ASN A 156 -1.74 19.96 19.76
CA ASN A 156 -0.33 19.69 20.04
C ASN A 156 0.02 19.52 21.53
N ASN A 157 -0.83 19.95 22.48
CA ASN A 157 -0.58 19.68 23.90
C ASN A 157 -0.72 18.19 24.22
N ASP A 158 -1.66 17.52 23.57
CA ASP A 158 -1.98 16.11 23.77
C ASP A 158 -1.14 15.24 22.81
N LEU A 159 -1.01 15.70 21.57
CA LEU A 159 -0.42 14.98 20.45
C LEU A 159 1.09 15.23 20.30
N HIS A 160 1.75 14.44 19.44
CA HIS A 160 3.10 14.77 19.00
C HIS A 160 3.13 16.03 18.14
N TRP A 161 4.28 16.68 18.03
CA TRP A 161 4.45 17.88 17.21
C TRP A 161 4.30 17.55 15.71
N SER A 162 3.95 18.56 14.90
CA SER A 162 3.78 18.55 13.42
C SER A 162 2.39 18.29 12.82
N GLY A 163 1.33 18.29 13.64
CA GLY A 163 -0.02 17.96 13.15
C GLY A 163 -0.17 16.45 12.90
N VAL A 164 -1.34 16.03 12.44
CA VAL A 164 -1.69 14.61 12.24
C VAL A 164 -1.75 14.32 10.75
N SER A 165 -0.87 13.43 10.27
CA SER A 165 -0.81 12.97 8.89
C SER A 165 -1.68 11.75 8.64
N SER A 166 -1.89 10.89 9.63
CA SER A 166 -2.74 9.70 9.52
C SER A 166 -3.42 9.40 10.86
N VAL A 167 -4.61 8.81 10.81
CA VAL A 167 -5.36 8.28 11.95
C VAL A 167 -5.63 6.81 11.67
N SER A 168 -5.58 5.96 12.70
CA SER A 168 -5.99 4.55 12.59
C SER A 168 -6.47 4.03 13.95
N PHE A 169 -7.26 2.96 13.95
CA PHE A 169 -7.95 2.45 15.13
C PHE A 169 -7.60 1.00 15.40
N ASP A 170 -7.26 0.68 16.65
CA ASP A 170 -7.10 -0.71 17.04
C ASP A 170 -8.41 -1.32 17.54
N ASN A 171 -8.48 -2.65 17.49
CA ASN A 171 -9.65 -3.42 17.93
C ASN A 171 -9.94 -3.34 19.44
N GLN A 172 -9.09 -2.65 20.22
CA GLN A 172 -9.26 -2.43 21.66
C GLN A 172 -9.84 -1.03 21.94
N GLY A 173 -10.18 -0.25 20.91
CA GLY A 173 -10.71 1.11 21.00
C GLY A 173 -9.64 2.18 21.14
N GLY A 174 -8.37 1.81 20.94
CA GLY A 174 -7.26 2.73 20.96
C GLY A 174 -7.09 3.45 19.63
N ILE A 175 -6.72 4.72 19.70
CA ILE A 175 -6.61 5.61 18.54
C ILE A 175 -5.15 5.96 18.32
N TRP A 176 -4.70 5.81 17.09
CA TRP A 176 -3.33 6.03 16.71
C TRP A 176 -3.25 7.22 15.76
N PHE A 177 -2.32 8.13 16.05
CA PHE A 177 -2.06 9.32 15.26
C PHE A 177 -0.65 9.26 14.70
N GLY A 178 -0.53 9.32 13.38
CA GLY A 178 0.73 9.53 12.66
C GLY A 178 1.09 11.00 12.55
N HIS A 179 2.38 11.31 12.67
CA HIS A 179 2.90 12.67 12.59
C HIS A 179 4.08 12.74 11.61
N LEU A 180 4.02 13.69 10.67
CA LEU A 180 5.03 13.84 9.61
C LEU A 180 6.45 14.11 10.13
N TYR A 181 6.59 14.66 11.33
CA TYR A 181 7.90 14.87 11.95
C TYR A 181 7.99 14.38 13.40
N GLY A 182 6.91 13.79 13.93
CA GLY A 182 6.79 13.46 15.34
C GLY A 182 6.86 11.97 15.69
N GLY A 183 6.70 11.07 14.73
CA GLY A 183 6.44 9.66 15.04
C GLY A 183 4.95 9.40 15.23
N LEU A 184 4.60 8.69 16.30
CA LEU A 184 3.23 8.29 16.61
C LEU A 184 2.75 8.86 17.96
N THR A 185 1.45 9.05 18.09
CA THR A 185 0.77 9.15 19.38
C THR A 185 -0.30 8.08 19.49
N TYR A 186 -0.30 7.32 20.58
CA TYR A 186 -1.34 6.37 20.94
C TYR A 186 -2.24 6.95 22.04
N TYR A 187 -3.55 6.97 21.80
CA TYR A 187 -4.56 7.43 22.74
C TYR A 187 -5.44 6.26 23.19
N ASP A 188 -5.41 5.95 24.49
CA ASP A 188 -6.17 4.84 25.10
C ASP A 188 -7.58 5.25 25.59
N GLY A 189 -8.05 6.44 25.22
CA GLY A 189 -9.26 7.06 25.75
C GLY A 189 -9.03 7.95 26.98
N ILE A 190 -7.85 7.87 27.61
CA ILE A 190 -7.49 8.64 28.81
C ILE A 190 -6.14 9.35 28.63
N ASN A 191 -5.10 8.64 28.21
CA ASN A 191 -3.72 9.09 28.14
C ASN A 191 -3.21 9.09 26.68
N PHE A 192 -2.35 10.06 26.39
CA PHE A 192 -1.62 10.15 25.14
C PHE A 192 -0.18 9.68 25.34
N ASN A 193 0.22 8.63 24.63
CA ASN A 193 1.54 8.02 24.70
C ASN A 193 2.29 8.27 23.39
N LYS A 194 3.43 8.95 23.48
CA LYS A 194 4.26 9.34 22.32
C LYS A 194 5.28 8.25 22.01
N ILE A 195 5.43 7.90 20.73
CA ILE A 195 6.35 6.87 20.26
C ILE A 195 7.16 7.44 19.10
N ASP A 196 8.49 7.47 19.24
CA ASP A 196 9.41 7.99 18.25
C ASP A 196 10.62 7.07 18.03
N THR A 197 11.68 7.57 17.38
CA THR A 197 12.91 6.79 17.13
C THR A 197 13.61 6.34 18.42
N SER A 198 13.41 7.03 19.55
CA SER A 198 13.94 6.60 20.85
C SER A 198 13.25 5.34 21.38
N ASN A 199 12.04 5.05 20.91
CA ASN A 199 11.32 3.79 21.14
C ASN A 199 11.67 2.71 20.10
N GLY A 200 12.50 3.03 19.10
CA GLY A 200 12.95 2.12 18.05
C GLY A 200 12.26 2.30 16.69
N LEU A 201 11.37 3.30 16.55
CA LEU A 201 10.70 3.58 15.28
C LEU A 201 11.74 3.88 14.20
N LEU A 202 11.56 3.35 12.99
CA LEU A 202 12.55 3.45 11.93
C LEU A 202 12.83 4.91 11.52
N SER A 203 11.79 5.74 11.54
CA SER A 203 11.87 7.18 11.30
C SER A 203 10.71 7.89 11.97
N GLN A 204 10.94 9.12 12.46
CA GLN A 204 9.87 9.97 13.01
C GLN A 204 8.99 10.59 11.92
N ASN A 205 9.40 10.48 10.65
CA ASN A 205 8.57 10.93 9.55
C ASN A 205 7.51 9.88 9.23
N VAL A 206 6.38 9.90 9.93
CA VAL A 206 5.26 8.98 9.71
C VAL A 206 4.33 9.57 8.66
N THR A 207 4.24 8.88 7.54
CA THR A 207 3.40 9.27 6.40
C THR A 207 2.04 8.60 6.46
N ASP A 208 1.98 7.35 6.92
CA ASP A 208 0.73 6.61 7.00
C ASP A 208 0.76 5.51 8.07
N LEU A 209 -0.42 5.02 8.45
CA LEU A 209 -0.63 3.99 9.46
C LEU A 209 -1.86 3.14 9.10
N ARG A 210 -1.70 1.82 9.07
CA ARG A 210 -2.80 0.85 8.99
C ARG A 210 -2.66 -0.23 10.05
N ILE A 211 -3.79 -0.74 10.53
CA ILE A 211 -3.82 -1.80 11.53
C ILE A 211 -4.42 -3.04 10.91
N ASP A 212 -3.69 -4.16 10.96
CA ASP A 212 -4.16 -5.42 10.41
C ASP A 212 -5.14 -6.14 11.37
N ASN A 213 -5.77 -7.20 10.86
CA ASN A 213 -6.72 -8.01 11.63
C ASN A 213 -6.11 -8.74 12.84
N LEU A 214 -4.78 -8.83 12.93
CA LEU A 214 -4.05 -9.39 14.06
C LEU A 214 -3.71 -8.31 15.11
N GLY A 215 -3.99 -7.04 14.82
CA GLY A 215 -3.72 -5.90 15.67
C GLY A 215 -2.30 -5.36 15.54
N ASN A 216 -1.56 -5.73 14.49
CA ASN A 216 -0.26 -5.13 14.20
C ASN A 216 -0.44 -3.79 13.50
N LYS A 217 0.37 -2.81 13.89
CA LYS A 217 0.37 -1.45 13.35
C LYS A 217 1.45 -1.40 12.30
N TRP A 218 1.05 -1.30 11.04
CA TRP A 218 1.93 -1.10 9.90
C TRP A 218 2.18 0.40 9.74
N VAL A 219 3.33 0.86 10.21
CA VAL A 219 3.69 2.28 10.24
C VAL A 219 4.53 2.61 9.02
N GLY A 220 3.95 3.34 8.07
CA GLY A 220 4.65 3.90 6.92
C GLY A 220 5.50 5.09 7.36
N THR A 221 6.80 5.03 7.07
CA THR A 221 7.73 6.10 7.41
C THR A 221 8.60 6.53 6.23
N GLY A 222 9.25 7.69 6.36
CA GLY A 222 10.27 8.13 5.41
C GLY A 222 11.49 7.20 5.30
N GLY A 223 11.62 6.19 6.18
CA GLY A 223 12.69 5.19 6.15
C GLY A 223 12.27 3.79 5.70
N GLY A 224 10.98 3.56 5.44
CA GLY A 224 10.40 2.23 5.26
C GLY A 224 9.27 1.98 6.24
N ILE A 225 8.99 0.71 6.56
CA ILE A 225 7.93 0.31 7.48
C ILE A 225 8.50 -0.09 8.84
N SER A 226 7.85 0.38 9.90
CA SER A 226 7.95 -0.22 11.25
C SER A 226 6.66 -0.94 11.58
N ILE A 227 6.76 -2.13 12.17
CA ILE A 227 5.61 -2.89 12.66
C ILE A 227 5.63 -2.88 14.17
N LEU A 228 4.55 -2.40 14.79
CA LEU A 228 4.30 -2.61 16.21
C LEU A 228 3.32 -3.77 16.38
N ASP A 229 3.61 -4.68 17.29
CA ASP A 229 2.74 -5.80 17.60
C ASP A 229 1.49 -5.37 18.41
N ASN A 230 0.70 -6.35 18.83
CA ASN A 230 -0.49 -6.13 19.65
C ASN A 230 -0.18 -5.64 21.08
N GLN A 231 1.08 -5.68 21.53
CA GLN A 231 1.57 -5.11 22.79
C GLN A 231 2.17 -3.71 22.58
N ASN A 232 2.06 -3.16 21.37
CA ASN A 232 2.59 -1.85 20.97
C ASN A 232 4.12 -1.79 21.02
N LEU A 233 4.79 -2.94 20.91
CA LEU A 233 6.24 -3.04 20.83
C LEU A 233 6.68 -3.22 19.38
N ILE A 234 7.79 -2.59 19.02
CA ILE A 234 8.34 -2.72 17.66
C ILE A 234 8.87 -4.13 17.49
N SER A 235 8.23 -4.88 16.59
CA SER A 235 8.51 -6.28 16.34
C SER A 235 9.37 -6.47 15.08
N GLN A 236 9.19 -5.61 14.08
CA GLN A 236 9.86 -5.74 12.80
C GLN A 236 10.03 -4.40 12.07
N ASN A 237 11.06 -4.30 11.24
CA ASN A 237 11.28 -3.17 10.34
C ASN A 237 11.58 -3.67 8.92
N TYR A 238 11.01 -3.00 7.90
CA TYR A 238 11.32 -3.21 6.49
C TYR A 238 11.86 -1.92 5.89
N THR A 239 13.14 -1.91 5.54
CA THR A 239 13.78 -0.75 4.87
C THR A 239 13.76 -0.87 3.34
N ARG A 240 13.47 -2.07 2.82
CA ARG A 240 13.52 -2.44 1.40
C ARG A 240 12.36 -3.38 1.05
N MET A 241 11.39 -2.85 0.30
CA MET A 241 10.21 -3.52 -0.24
C MET A 241 10.04 -3.25 -1.75
N TYR A 242 10.85 -2.35 -2.32
CA TYR A 242 10.86 -1.93 -3.72
C TYR A 242 12.31 -1.75 -4.21
N ILE A 243 12.67 -2.27 -5.39
CA ILE A 243 14.02 -2.09 -5.92
C ILE A 243 14.21 -0.68 -6.46
N LEU A 244 15.18 0.05 -5.89
CA LEU A 244 15.63 1.34 -6.41
C LEU A 244 16.91 1.22 -7.23
N PRO A 245 17.15 2.17 -8.15
CA PRO A 245 18.45 2.32 -8.81
C PRO A 245 19.59 2.48 -7.78
N PRO A 246 20.71 1.74 -7.90
CA PRO A 246 21.86 1.92 -7.02
C PRO A 246 22.42 3.34 -7.09
N PRO A 247 22.95 3.91 -5.98
CA PRO A 247 23.22 3.26 -4.69
C PRO A 247 22.05 3.32 -3.68
N ASP A 248 20.92 3.91 -4.07
CA ASP A 248 19.80 4.16 -3.18
C ASP A 248 19.06 2.88 -2.82
N THR A 249 18.66 2.80 -1.55
CA THR A 249 18.02 1.59 -1.03
C THR A 249 16.98 1.86 0.06
N LEU A 250 16.73 3.13 0.37
CA LEU A 250 15.70 3.50 1.32
C LEU A 250 14.38 3.58 0.57
N ASN A 251 13.32 2.96 1.08
CA ASN A 251 11.98 3.07 0.48
C ASN A 251 11.08 3.93 1.38
N PRO A 252 11.03 5.26 1.17
CA PRO A 252 10.04 6.12 1.81
C PRO A 252 8.64 5.66 1.44
N VAL A 253 7.83 5.40 2.45
CA VAL A 253 6.43 5.00 2.26
C VAL A 253 5.59 6.24 2.03
N VAL A 254 4.72 6.19 1.02
CA VAL A 254 3.70 7.21 0.76
C VAL A 254 2.41 6.86 1.49
N GLU A 255 1.92 5.63 1.30
CA GLU A 255 0.65 5.15 1.83
C GLU A 255 0.67 3.62 1.93
N ILE A 256 -0.10 3.07 2.85
CA ILE A 256 -0.30 1.64 3.05
C ILE A 256 -1.80 1.36 2.95
N ASP A 257 -2.16 0.25 2.31
CA ASP A 257 -3.52 -0.26 2.39
C ASP A 257 -3.53 -1.78 2.53
N ILE A 258 -4.52 -2.31 3.24
CA ILE A 258 -4.60 -3.72 3.62
C ILE A 258 -5.87 -4.33 3.02
N GLY A 259 -5.66 -5.32 2.16
CA GLY A 259 -6.78 -6.04 1.54
C GLY A 259 -7.56 -6.87 2.57
N SER A 260 -8.81 -7.20 2.21
CA SER A 260 -9.69 -8.07 2.99
C SER A 260 -9.10 -9.46 3.32
N ASN A 261 -8.13 -9.91 2.53
CA ASN A 261 -7.39 -11.15 2.73
C ASN A 261 -6.17 -11.00 3.68
N GLY A 262 -5.90 -9.80 4.19
CA GLY A 262 -4.77 -9.49 5.07
C GLY A 262 -3.48 -9.13 4.34
N ASN A 263 -3.49 -9.10 3.01
CA ASN A 263 -2.29 -8.74 2.24
C ASN A 263 -2.07 -7.22 2.29
N VAL A 264 -0.81 -6.83 2.38
CA VAL A 264 -0.44 -5.42 2.58
C VAL A 264 0.12 -4.87 1.29
N TRP A 265 -0.41 -3.74 0.85
CA TRP A 265 0.11 -2.96 -0.26
C TRP A 265 0.75 -1.68 0.26
N VAL A 266 1.86 -1.30 -0.36
CA VAL A 266 2.68 -0.17 0.08
C VAL A 266 3.05 0.66 -1.14
N ALA A 267 2.60 1.91 -1.17
CA ALA A 267 3.03 2.90 -2.14
C ALA A 267 4.39 3.48 -1.73
N ILE A 268 5.35 3.54 -2.66
CA ILE A 268 6.72 3.98 -2.40
C ILE A 268 7.12 5.01 -3.46
N TYR A 269 7.68 6.13 -3.02
CA TYR A 269 8.20 7.16 -3.93
C TYR A 269 9.41 7.90 -3.36
N VAL A 270 10.42 8.08 -4.21
CA VAL A 270 11.67 8.77 -3.91
C VAL A 270 11.78 10.03 -4.75
N GLY A 271 11.32 11.16 -4.20
CA GLY A 271 11.18 12.42 -4.93
C GLY A 271 12.48 12.97 -5.56
N TYR A 272 13.65 12.75 -4.95
CA TYR A 272 14.92 13.23 -5.51
C TYR A 272 15.45 12.37 -6.68
N LEU A 273 14.94 11.15 -6.84
CA LEU A 273 15.21 10.29 -7.99
C LEU A 273 14.11 10.37 -9.04
N ALA A 274 12.92 10.87 -8.66
CA ALA A 274 11.68 10.71 -9.43
C ALA A 274 11.40 9.24 -9.76
N GLU A 275 11.66 8.34 -8.80
CA GLU A 275 11.50 6.90 -8.91
C GLU A 275 10.53 6.38 -7.85
N GLY A 276 9.68 5.42 -8.20
CA GLY A 276 8.70 4.84 -7.29
C GLY A 276 7.85 3.77 -7.94
N GLY A 277 7.06 3.11 -7.11
CA GLY A 277 6.22 1.98 -7.47
C GLY A 277 5.44 1.50 -6.26
N VAL A 278 4.91 0.28 -6.34
CA VAL A 278 4.17 -0.32 -5.23
C VAL A 278 4.76 -1.67 -4.86
N ALA A 279 4.74 -1.98 -3.57
CA ALA A 279 5.11 -3.27 -3.04
C ALA A 279 3.89 -3.97 -2.46
N TYR A 280 3.84 -5.29 -2.61
CA TYR A 280 2.78 -6.17 -2.17
C TYR A 280 3.37 -7.27 -1.29
N PHE A 281 2.81 -7.45 -0.10
CA PHE A 281 3.17 -8.48 0.86
C PHE A 281 2.06 -9.50 0.97
N ASP A 282 2.37 -10.76 0.65
CA ASP A 282 1.42 -11.88 0.69
C ASP A 282 1.39 -12.63 2.04
N GLY A 283 2.07 -12.09 3.04
CA GLY A 283 2.28 -12.73 4.34
C GLY A 283 3.61 -13.48 4.46
N VAL A 284 4.30 -13.72 3.34
CA VAL A 284 5.60 -14.42 3.30
C VAL A 284 6.68 -13.53 2.67
N ASP A 285 6.44 -13.09 1.45
CA ASP A 285 7.43 -12.38 0.64
C ASP A 285 6.86 -11.07 0.08
N TRP A 286 7.78 -10.18 -0.31
CA TRP A 286 7.45 -8.95 -1.01
C TRP A 286 7.56 -9.16 -2.52
N GLN A 287 6.60 -8.60 -3.25
CA GLN A 287 6.62 -8.45 -4.70
C GLN A 287 6.44 -6.97 -5.02
N ASP A 288 7.27 -6.40 -5.88
CA ASP A 288 7.13 -5.03 -6.35
C ASP A 288 6.58 -4.93 -7.78
N PHE A 289 6.01 -3.76 -8.07
CA PHE A 289 5.53 -3.36 -9.38
C PHE A 289 6.01 -1.95 -9.68
N ASP A 290 6.57 -1.76 -10.87
CA ASP A 290 7.05 -0.48 -11.38
C ASP A 290 6.57 -0.19 -12.83
N ILE A 291 7.13 0.86 -13.44
CA ILE A 291 6.82 1.23 -14.83
C ILE A 291 7.16 0.11 -15.82
N SER A 292 8.20 -0.69 -15.55
CA SER A 292 8.60 -1.82 -16.38
C SER A 292 7.59 -2.97 -16.34
N ASP A 293 6.81 -3.10 -15.27
CA ASP A 293 5.66 -4.02 -15.17
C ASP A 293 4.38 -3.46 -15.81
N GLY A 294 4.37 -2.17 -16.12
CA GLY A 294 3.28 -1.47 -16.79
C GLY A 294 2.55 -0.44 -15.94
N LEU A 295 3.03 -0.12 -14.73
CA LEU A 295 2.47 1.00 -13.97
C LEU A 295 2.64 2.33 -14.72
N ILE A 296 1.64 3.19 -14.59
CA ILE A 296 1.67 4.50 -15.23
C ILE A 296 2.45 5.51 -14.38
N GLY A 297 3.73 5.66 -14.72
CA GLY A 297 4.61 6.67 -14.15
C GLY A 297 5.10 6.38 -12.72
N PRO A 298 6.20 7.01 -12.30
CA PRO A 298 6.94 6.60 -11.10
C PRO A 298 6.48 7.33 -9.83
N ASN A 299 5.81 8.47 -9.96
CA ASN A 299 5.42 9.31 -8.84
C ASN A 299 4.10 8.84 -8.27
N ILE A 300 4.18 7.86 -7.37
CA ILE A 300 3.03 7.30 -6.67
C ILE A 300 2.53 8.28 -5.62
N ARG A 301 1.22 8.50 -5.62
CA ARG A 301 0.53 9.52 -4.84
C ARG A 301 -0.44 8.95 -3.83
N GLY A 302 -0.95 7.75 -4.08
CA GLY A 302 -1.79 7.01 -3.15
C GLY A 302 -2.15 5.63 -3.68
N ILE A 303 -2.78 4.83 -2.83
CA ILE A 303 -3.21 3.46 -3.14
C ILE A 303 -4.50 3.11 -2.41
N ALA A 304 -5.42 2.43 -3.10
CA ALA A 304 -6.65 1.91 -2.50
C ALA A 304 -6.96 0.51 -3.01
N ILE A 305 -7.40 -0.38 -2.12
CA ILE A 305 -7.69 -1.78 -2.43
C ILE A 305 -9.20 -1.98 -2.61
N ASP A 306 -9.58 -2.52 -3.77
CA ASP A 306 -10.98 -2.78 -4.08
C ASP A 306 -11.51 -4.08 -3.45
N ILE A 307 -12.82 -4.32 -3.50
CA ILE A 307 -13.45 -5.49 -2.83
C ILE A 307 -12.97 -6.83 -3.39
N TYR A 308 -12.29 -6.83 -4.55
CA TYR A 308 -11.71 -8.01 -5.17
C TYR A 308 -10.21 -8.14 -4.86
N ASN A 309 -9.68 -7.30 -3.96
CA ASN A 309 -8.27 -7.17 -3.60
C ASN A 309 -7.37 -6.73 -4.76
N ASN A 310 -7.91 -5.97 -5.72
CA ASN A 310 -7.08 -5.28 -6.72
C ASN A 310 -6.57 -3.96 -6.14
N ALA A 311 -5.32 -3.61 -6.44
CA ALA A 311 -4.76 -2.32 -6.06
C ALA A 311 -5.05 -1.27 -7.13
N TRP A 312 -5.64 -0.16 -6.73
CA TRP A 312 -5.74 1.06 -7.53
C TRP A 312 -4.67 2.04 -7.08
N VAL A 313 -3.72 2.32 -7.97
CA VAL A 313 -2.53 3.12 -7.71
C VAL A 313 -2.69 4.48 -8.37
N ALA A 314 -2.78 5.52 -7.55
CA ALA A 314 -2.79 6.90 -7.99
C ALA A 314 -1.36 7.38 -8.26
N THR A 315 -1.15 8.06 -9.39
CA THR A 315 0.15 8.61 -9.78
C THR A 315 0.02 10.05 -10.27
N SER A 316 1.15 10.73 -10.48
CA SER A 316 1.13 12.04 -11.14
C SER A 316 0.85 11.99 -12.66
N THR A 317 0.63 10.80 -13.23
CA THR A 317 0.44 10.58 -14.67
C THR A 317 -0.74 9.67 -15.02
N GLY A 318 -1.64 9.41 -14.07
CA GLY A 318 -2.85 8.64 -14.24
C GLY A 318 -3.08 7.67 -13.08
N ILE A 319 -3.91 6.65 -13.32
CA ILE A 319 -4.22 5.60 -12.36
C ILE A 319 -3.87 4.24 -12.96
N SER A 320 -3.26 3.36 -12.19
CA SER A 320 -3.03 1.96 -12.56
C SER A 320 -3.86 1.04 -11.69
N LYS A 321 -4.61 0.10 -12.27
CA LYS A 321 -5.26 -0.99 -11.55
C LYS A 321 -4.44 -2.26 -11.69
N ILE A 322 -3.88 -2.78 -10.59
CA ILE A 322 -3.18 -4.06 -10.53
C ILE A 322 -4.15 -5.14 -10.07
N SER A 323 -4.39 -6.15 -10.91
CA SER A 323 -5.25 -7.28 -10.62
C SER A 323 -4.42 -8.55 -10.47
N LEU A 324 -4.15 -8.97 -9.24
CA LEU A 324 -3.39 -10.18 -8.99
C LEU A 324 -4.25 -11.42 -9.28
N PRO A 325 -3.75 -12.43 -10.02
CA PRO A 325 -4.42 -13.72 -10.06
C PRO A 325 -4.48 -14.27 -8.63
N ILE A 326 -5.62 -14.83 -8.22
CA ILE A 326 -5.79 -15.46 -6.92
C ILE A 326 -4.81 -16.64 -6.85
N SER A 327 -3.62 -16.43 -6.31
CA SER A 327 -2.72 -17.50 -5.91
C SER A 327 -3.30 -18.11 -4.64
N SER A 328 -4.27 -19.00 -4.82
CA SER A 328 -4.84 -19.79 -3.74
C SER A 328 -3.82 -20.82 -3.25
N THR A 329 -2.84 -20.38 -2.48
CA THR A 329 -2.13 -21.24 -1.54
C THR A 329 -1.93 -20.45 -0.26
N ASN A 330 -2.82 -20.66 0.71
CA ASN A 330 -2.60 -20.28 2.11
C ASN A 330 -1.36 -21.02 2.61
N ASN A 331 -0.19 -20.42 2.44
CA ASN A 331 1.02 -20.91 3.06
C ASN A 331 1.03 -20.40 4.50
N LEU A 332 0.42 -21.18 5.40
CA LEU A 332 0.71 -21.11 6.82
C LEU A 332 2.15 -21.59 7.04
N PHE A 333 3.11 -20.69 6.80
CA PHE A 333 4.49 -20.88 7.21
C PHE A 333 4.99 -19.57 7.79
N ILE A 334 5.38 -19.60 9.08
CA ILE A 334 6.36 -18.65 9.60
C ILE A 334 7.64 -18.99 8.85
N ASN A 335 7.87 -18.34 7.72
CA ASN A 335 9.12 -18.48 7.00
C ASN A 335 10.13 -17.63 7.77
N PRO A 336 11.16 -18.22 8.42
CA PRO A 336 12.16 -17.41 9.12
C PRO A 336 13.05 -16.64 8.13
N PHE A 337 12.83 -16.84 6.83
CA PHE A 337 13.50 -16.18 5.73
C PHE A 337 12.48 -15.33 4.97
N ALA A 338 12.80 -14.06 4.76
CA ALA A 338 12.06 -13.19 3.86
C ALA A 338 12.89 -12.96 2.60
N ILE A 339 12.24 -13.00 1.44
CA ILE A 339 12.93 -12.94 0.16
C ILE A 339 12.29 -11.89 -0.76
N PHE A 340 13.11 -11.06 -1.42
CA PHE A 340 12.63 -9.92 -2.20
C PHE A 340 13.65 -9.43 -3.24
N PRO A 341 13.25 -8.94 -4.43
CA PRO A 341 11.93 -9.07 -5.02
C PRO A 341 11.71 -10.44 -5.61
N ASN A 342 10.48 -10.89 -5.62
CA ASN A 342 10.07 -12.10 -6.31
C ASN A 342 8.83 -11.81 -7.16
N PRO A 343 8.91 -11.82 -8.51
CA PRO A 343 10.08 -12.14 -9.36
C PRO A 343 11.21 -11.09 -9.30
N SER A 344 12.46 -11.47 -9.61
CA SER A 344 13.58 -10.53 -9.75
C SER A 344 14.17 -10.54 -11.15
N THR A 345 14.51 -9.36 -11.68
CA THR A 345 15.20 -9.17 -12.96
C THR A 345 16.72 -8.98 -12.82
N GLY A 346 17.23 -8.87 -11.59
CA GLY A 346 18.61 -8.40 -11.39
C GLY A 346 19.25 -8.85 -10.09
N GLU A 347 18.90 -8.22 -8.97
CA GLU A 347 19.39 -8.61 -7.65
C GLU A 347 18.24 -9.18 -6.83
N TYR A 348 18.55 -10.18 -6.03
CA TYR A 348 17.60 -10.89 -5.18
C TYR A 348 18.14 -10.83 -3.75
N PHE A 349 17.44 -10.14 -2.87
CA PHE A 349 17.78 -9.92 -1.47
C PHE A 349 17.07 -10.94 -0.59
N PHE A 350 17.68 -11.26 0.54
CA PHE A 350 17.05 -12.10 1.54
C PHE A 350 17.49 -11.66 2.94
N SER A 351 16.60 -11.82 3.90
CA SER A 351 16.88 -11.64 5.32
C SER A 351 16.46 -12.89 6.09
N SER A 352 17.06 -13.09 7.25
CA SER A 352 16.81 -14.25 8.09
C SER A 352 16.71 -13.82 9.54
N SER A 353 15.71 -14.35 10.26
CA SER A 353 15.61 -14.23 11.72
C SER A 353 16.38 -15.33 12.46
N VAL A 354 17.01 -16.25 11.72
CA VAL A 354 17.75 -17.40 12.21
C VAL A 354 19.16 -17.46 11.61
N GLU A 355 20.09 -18.08 12.32
CA GLU A 355 21.48 -18.23 11.84
C GLU A 355 21.54 -19.26 10.70
N ILE A 356 22.19 -18.88 9.59
CA ILE A 356 22.31 -19.70 8.38
C ILE A 356 23.72 -20.29 8.31
N SER A 357 23.84 -21.58 7.97
CA SER A 357 25.13 -22.25 7.77
C SER A 357 25.53 -22.42 6.29
N ASP A 358 24.56 -22.52 5.37
CA ASP A 358 24.81 -22.62 3.93
C ASP A 358 23.64 -22.03 3.13
N ILE A 359 23.96 -21.38 2.02
CA ILE A 359 22.99 -20.85 1.06
C ILE A 359 23.35 -21.38 -0.32
N SER A 360 22.43 -22.11 -0.94
CA SER A 360 22.65 -22.74 -2.24
C SER A 360 21.50 -22.40 -3.20
N LEU A 361 21.83 -21.96 -4.42
CA LEU A 361 20.89 -21.68 -5.50
C LEU A 361 20.83 -22.87 -6.46
N TYR A 362 19.62 -23.28 -6.85
CA TYR A 362 19.34 -24.34 -7.81
C TYR A 362 18.46 -23.83 -8.95
N ASN A 363 18.61 -24.39 -10.16
CA ASN A 363 17.65 -24.13 -11.25
C ASN A 363 16.41 -25.02 -11.15
N SER A 364 15.45 -24.82 -12.05
CA SER A 364 14.24 -25.65 -12.19
C SER A 364 14.49 -27.15 -12.42
N PHE A 365 15.70 -27.53 -12.85
CA PHE A 365 16.12 -28.93 -13.00
C PHE A 365 16.78 -29.51 -11.75
N GLY A 366 16.84 -28.76 -10.65
CA GLY A 366 17.49 -29.17 -9.41
C GLY A 366 19.02 -29.15 -9.47
N MET A 367 19.63 -28.55 -10.49
CA MET A 367 21.09 -28.41 -10.55
C MET A 367 21.52 -27.23 -9.69
N LYS A 368 22.47 -27.47 -8.78
CA LYS A 368 23.10 -26.42 -7.99
C LYS A 368 23.92 -25.52 -8.91
N ILE A 369 23.63 -24.22 -8.86
CA ILE A 369 24.25 -23.20 -9.70
C ILE A 369 25.32 -22.44 -8.93
N LEU A 370 25.02 -22.10 -7.68
CA LEU A 370 25.86 -21.24 -6.86
C LEU A 370 25.71 -21.62 -5.38
N THR A 371 26.81 -21.56 -4.64
CA THR A 371 26.81 -21.50 -3.18
C THR A 371 27.29 -20.12 -2.76
N LEU A 372 26.57 -19.51 -1.83
CA LEU A 372 26.84 -18.18 -1.30
C LEU A 372 27.44 -18.27 0.10
N ASN A 373 28.11 -17.19 0.52
CA ASN A 373 28.54 -17.05 1.91
C ASN A 373 27.29 -17.06 2.81
N PRO A 374 27.31 -17.71 3.99
CA PRO A 374 26.17 -17.70 4.91
C PRO A 374 25.75 -16.31 5.39
N ASN A 375 26.69 -15.34 5.38
CA ASN A 375 26.44 -13.93 5.68
C ASN A 375 26.08 -13.09 4.45
N ALA A 376 25.91 -13.70 3.28
CA ALA A 376 25.42 -12.97 2.11
C ALA A 376 24.00 -12.44 2.40
N SER A 377 23.69 -11.27 1.87
CA SER A 377 22.34 -10.67 1.96
C SER A 377 21.69 -10.48 0.59
N LYS A 378 22.39 -10.90 -0.49
CA LYS A 378 21.90 -10.81 -1.86
C LYS A 378 22.54 -11.82 -2.81
N ILE A 379 21.82 -12.09 -3.91
CA ILE A 379 22.22 -12.88 -5.07
C ILE A 379 22.13 -11.99 -6.31
N ASN A 380 23.19 -11.94 -7.11
CA ASN A 380 23.15 -11.26 -8.41
C ASN A 380 22.70 -12.26 -9.48
N LEU A 381 21.50 -12.06 -10.02
CA LEU A 381 20.86 -12.91 -11.01
C LEU A 381 21.08 -12.46 -12.47
N LYS A 382 21.69 -11.29 -12.72
CA LYS A 382 21.85 -10.73 -14.08
C LYS A 382 22.58 -11.65 -15.07
N LYS A 383 23.35 -12.60 -14.57
CA LYS A 383 24.11 -13.57 -15.38
C LYS A 383 23.33 -14.85 -15.69
N PHE A 384 22.17 -15.05 -15.08
CA PHE A 384 21.35 -16.24 -15.25
C PHE A 384 20.26 -15.99 -16.30
N SER A 385 19.82 -17.06 -16.96
CA SER A 385 18.72 -17.00 -17.91
C SER A 385 17.38 -16.79 -17.17
N PRO A 386 16.37 -16.16 -17.78
CA PRO A 386 15.04 -16.09 -17.17
C PRO A 386 14.46 -17.48 -16.89
N GLY A 387 13.91 -17.69 -15.70
CA GLY A 387 13.33 -18.98 -15.30
C GLY A 387 13.06 -19.09 -13.80
N ILE A 388 12.60 -20.27 -13.37
CA ILE A 388 12.38 -20.59 -11.95
C ILE A 388 13.68 -21.07 -11.33
N TYR A 389 14.02 -20.49 -10.18
CA TYR A 389 15.17 -20.85 -9.35
C TYR A 389 14.70 -21.16 -7.94
N TYR A 390 15.40 -22.07 -7.26
CA TYR A 390 15.14 -22.42 -5.87
C TYR A 390 16.34 -21.99 -5.03
N VAL A 391 16.11 -21.21 -3.98
CA VAL A 391 17.11 -20.90 -2.97
C VAL A 391 16.91 -21.84 -1.78
N LEU A 392 17.96 -22.53 -1.38
CA LEU A 392 17.97 -23.40 -0.21
C LEU A 392 18.81 -22.75 0.89
N PHE A 393 18.17 -22.45 2.02
CA PHE A 393 18.81 -22.05 3.27
C PHE A 393 18.95 -23.28 4.17
N ARG A 394 20.15 -23.54 4.70
CA ARG A 394 20.39 -24.62 5.68
C ARG A 394 20.80 -24.03 7.02
N ASN A 395 20.20 -24.54 8.09
CA ASN A 395 20.55 -24.24 9.47
C ASN A 395 21.01 -25.55 10.13
N GLU A 396 22.32 -25.67 10.34
CA GLU A 396 23.04 -26.83 10.90
C GLU A 396 22.94 -28.15 10.11
N GLU A 397 24.10 -28.76 9.86
CA GLU A 397 24.18 -30.11 9.30
C GLU A 397 23.97 -31.15 10.40
N LYS A 398 22.85 -31.88 10.35
CA LYS A 398 22.70 -33.11 11.14
C LYS A 398 23.29 -34.28 10.35
N LEU A 399 24.43 -34.77 10.80
CA LEU A 399 25.00 -36.03 10.33
C LEU A 399 24.12 -37.18 10.83
N ILE A 400 23.61 -37.99 9.89
CA ILE A 400 22.98 -39.26 10.21
C ILE A 400 23.96 -40.35 9.80
N GLU A 401 24.65 -40.95 10.77
CA GLU A 401 25.43 -42.16 10.56
C GLU A 401 24.52 -43.39 10.64
N LYS A 402 24.42 -44.13 9.53
CA LYS A 402 23.88 -45.48 9.55
C LYS A 402 25.03 -46.43 9.86
N ASN A 403 25.12 -46.89 11.11
CA ASN A 403 26.03 -47.97 11.46
C ASN A 403 25.55 -49.29 10.81
N ASN A 404 26.52 -50.06 10.28
CA ASN A 404 26.30 -51.29 9.50
C ASN A 404 25.40 -52.32 10.18
#